data_AF-A0A7Y0X476-F1
#
_entry.id   AF-A0A7Y0X476-F1
#
_cell.length_a   1.000
_cell.length_b   1.000
_cell.length_c   1.000
_cell.angle_alpha   90.00
_cell.angle_beta   90.00
_cell.angle_gamma   90.00
#
_symmetry.space_group_name_H-M   'P 1'
#
loop_
_entity.id
_entity.type
_entity.pdbx_description
1 polymer ?
#
loop_
_entity_poly.entity_id
_entity_poly.type
_entity_poly.pdbx_seq_one_letter_code
_entity_poly.pdbx_strand_id
1 'polypeptide(L)'
;GATGTLNLADLYTKVGENELSINMMLSALFLFAFSIKAALFPLFAWLPASYHTLPSGVVALFAALLTKVGVYALIRVFTLVFPLAESG
;
A
#
# COMPACT_ATOMS: atom_id res chain seq x y z
N GLY A 1 0.57 -2.60 -19.52
CA GLY A 1 0.07 -2.82 -18.14
C GLY A 1 -1.43 -3.01 -18.20
N ALA A 2 -2.02 -3.78 -17.28
CA ALA A 2 -3.42 -4.25 -17.35
C ALA A 2 -4.45 -3.16 -17.72
N THR A 3 -4.34 -1.96 -17.13
CA THR A 3 -5.27 -0.83 -17.36
C THR A 3 -4.81 0.19 -18.41
N GLY A 4 -3.57 0.08 -18.91
CA GLY A 4 -3.00 1.01 -19.89
C GLY A 4 -2.74 2.45 -19.38
N THR A 5 -2.95 2.73 -18.09
CA THR A 5 -2.77 4.06 -17.47
C THR A 5 -2.12 3.94 -16.09
N LEU A 6 -1.49 5.03 -15.64
CA LEU A 6 -0.94 5.17 -14.28
C LEU A 6 -1.63 6.27 -13.48
N ASN A 7 -2.56 7.01 -14.11
CA ASN A 7 -3.32 8.05 -13.44
C ASN A 7 -4.35 7.43 -12.49
N LEU A 8 -4.35 7.83 -11.21
CA LEU A 8 -5.26 7.27 -10.21
C LEU A 8 -6.74 7.48 -10.58
N ALA A 9 -7.09 8.63 -11.17
CA ALA A 9 -8.47 8.90 -11.56
C ALA A 9 -8.94 7.94 -12.67
N ASP A 10 -8.08 7.65 -13.65
CA ASP A 10 -8.40 6.70 -14.71
C ASP A 10 -8.42 5.25 -14.19
N LEU A 11 -7.60 4.93 -13.18
CA LEU A 11 -7.58 3.60 -12.58
C LEU A 11 -8.91 3.27 -11.89
N TYR A 12 -9.54 4.25 -11.24
CA TYR A 12 -10.87 4.07 -10.62
C TYR A 12 -11.90 3.53 -11.63
N THR A 13 -11.89 4.03 -12.87
CA THR A 13 -12.85 3.60 -13.89
C THR A 13 -12.42 2.33 -14.62
N LYS A 14 -11.12 2.16 -14.89
CA LYS A 14 -10.62 1.10 -15.79
C LYS A 14 -10.25 -0.22 -15.12
N VAL A 15 -10.02 -0.22 -13.81
CA VAL A 15 -9.55 -1.43 -13.14
C VAL A 15 -10.61 -2.55 -13.17
N GLY A 16 -11.89 -2.19 -13.09
CA GLY A 16 -13.03 -3.11 -13.17
C GLY A 16 -13.24 -3.75 -14.54
N GLU A 17 -12.59 -3.24 -15.60
CA GLU A 17 -12.64 -3.82 -16.95
C GLU A 17 -11.76 -5.07 -17.10
N ASN A 18 -10.84 -5.32 -16.14
CA ASN A 18 -9.98 -6.50 -16.16
C ASN A 18 -10.68 -7.73 -15.60
N GLU A 19 -10.14 -8.91 -15.91
CA GLU A 19 -10.58 -10.16 -15.28
C GLU A 19 -10.44 -10.11 -13.76
N LEU A 20 -11.43 -10.66 -13.05
CA LEU A 20 -11.46 -10.70 -11.59
C LEU A 20 -10.18 -11.31 -10.99
N SER A 21 -9.67 -12.39 -11.60
CA SER A 21 -8.44 -13.06 -11.17
C SER A 21 -7.21 -12.13 -11.23
N ILE A 22 -7.12 -11.29 -12.26
CA ILE A 22 -6.03 -10.31 -12.42
C ILE A 22 -6.15 -9.24 -11.33
N ASN A 23 -7.36 -8.71 -11.10
CA ASN A 23 -7.59 -7.70 -10.07
C ASN A 23 -7.31 -8.24 -8.66
N MET A 24 -7.73 -9.47 -8.36
CA MET A 24 -7.42 -10.13 -7.09
C MET A 24 -5.91 -10.27 -6.90
N MET A 25 -5.19 -10.76 -7.91
CA MET A 25 -3.74 -10.89 -7.86
C MET A 25 -3.05 -9.53 -7.63
N LEU A 26 -3.43 -8.49 -8.40
CA LEU A 26 -2.88 -7.15 -8.28
C LEU A 26 -3.17 -6.53 -6.90
N SER A 27 -4.41 -6.65 -6.42
CA SER A 27 -4.79 -6.15 -5.10
C SER A 27 -3.98 -6.85 -3.98
N ALA A 28 -3.76 -8.16 -4.06
CA ALA A 28 -2.94 -8.89 -3.10
C ALA A 28 -1.48 -8.44 -3.13
N LEU A 29 -0.92 -8.17 -4.30
CA LEU A 29 0.44 -7.63 -4.45
C LEU A 29 0.56 -6.22 -3.84
N PHE A 30 -0.39 -5.32 -4.10
CA PHE A 30 -0.42 -3.99 -3.49
C PHE A 30 -0.60 -4.06 -1.97
N LEU A 31 -1.47 -4.94 -1.49
CA LEU A 31 -1.66 -5.19 -0.06
C LEU A 31 -0.34 -5.60 0.58
N PHE A 32 0.33 -6.60 0.00
CA PHE A 32 1.60 -7.12 0.52
C PHE A 32 2.69 -6.05 0.52
N ALA A 33 2.90 -5.36 -0.61
CA ALA A 33 3.94 -4.35 -0.76
C ALA A 33 3.75 -3.18 0.23
N PHE A 34 2.54 -2.64 0.34
CA PHE A 34 2.30 -1.55 1.28
C PHE A 34 2.22 -2.01 2.74
N SER A 35 1.84 -3.26 3.01
CA SER A 35 1.91 -3.83 4.37
C SER A 35 3.35 -3.93 4.87
N ILE A 36 4.30 -4.30 4.00
CA ILE A 36 5.74 -4.23 4.32
C ILE A 36 6.11 -2.79 4.65
N LYS A 37 5.76 -1.83 3.78
CA LYS A 37 6.10 -0.41 3.97
C LYS A 37 5.49 0.20 5.25
N ALA A 38 4.27 -0.21 5.59
CA ALA A 38 3.56 0.20 6.79
C ALA A 38 4.01 -0.56 8.05
N ALA A 39 4.88 -1.55 7.92
CA ALA A 39 5.33 -2.43 9.00
C ALA A 39 4.16 -3.09 9.77
N LEU A 40 3.18 -3.63 9.04
CA LEU A 40 2.07 -4.40 9.63
C LEU A 40 2.54 -5.79 10.07
N PHE A 41 1.87 -6.39 11.06
CA PHE A 41 2.13 -7.78 11.44
C PHE A 41 1.82 -8.73 10.28
N PRO A 42 2.67 -9.73 9.97
CA PRO A 42 3.97 -10.09 10.57
C PRO A 42 5.20 -9.49 9.86
N LEU A 43 5.03 -8.49 8.98
CA LEU A 43 6.03 -7.97 8.04
C LEU A 43 6.85 -6.78 8.57
N PHE A 44 6.94 -6.59 9.89
CA PHE A 44 7.59 -5.43 10.51
C PHE A 44 9.07 -5.64 10.87
N ALA A 45 9.64 -6.82 10.66
CA ALA A 45 10.97 -7.20 11.16
C ALA A 45 12.11 -6.27 10.67
N TRP A 46 11.97 -5.66 9.50
CA TRP A 46 12.95 -4.71 8.96
C TRP A 46 13.00 -3.38 9.73
N LEU A 47 11.90 -3.00 10.40
CA LEU A 47 11.75 -1.72 11.08
C LEU A 47 12.65 -1.65 12.34
N PRO A 48 12.61 -2.58 13.31
CA PRO A 48 13.54 -2.56 14.45
C PRO A 48 15.01 -2.66 14.03
N ALA A 49 15.32 -3.49 13.04
CA ALA A 49 16.69 -3.71 12.56
C ALA A 49 17.32 -2.43 11.99
N SER A 50 16.52 -1.57 11.35
CA SER A 50 17.00 -0.35 10.69
C SER A 50 17.18 0.84 11.65
N TYR A 51 16.61 0.78 12.86
CA TYR A 51 16.47 1.94 13.75
C TYR A 51 17.51 1.96 14.88
N HIS A 52 18.22 0.85 15.12
CA HIS A 52 19.16 0.70 16.23
C HIS A 52 20.46 1.50 16.07
N THR A 53 20.84 1.89 14.85
CA THR A 53 22.12 2.57 14.55
C THR A 53 21.99 4.05 14.21
N LEU A 54 20.76 4.59 14.17
CA LEU A 54 20.47 5.94 13.71
C LEU A 54 20.48 6.97 14.86
N PRO A 55 20.93 8.21 14.62
CA PRO A 55 20.77 9.31 15.57
C PRO A 55 19.29 9.56 15.92
N SER A 56 19.01 9.94 17.17
CA SER A 56 17.65 10.06 17.72
C SER A 56 16.70 10.94 16.90
N GLY A 57 17.20 12.07 16.37
CA GLY A 57 16.39 12.96 15.51
C GLY A 57 15.95 12.31 14.20
N VAL A 58 16.81 11.50 13.57
CA VAL A 58 16.51 10.80 12.32
C VAL A 58 15.52 9.66 12.58
N VAL A 59 15.70 8.94 13.68
CA VAL A 59 14.76 7.91 14.16
C VAL A 59 13.37 8.48 14.35
N ALA A 60 13.24 9.64 15.01
CA ALA A 60 11.96 10.29 15.24
C ALA A 60 11.25 10.65 13.92
N LEU A 61 11.96 11.22 12.96
CA LEU A 61 11.41 11.56 11.63
C LEU A 61 10.94 10.32 10.88
N PHE A 62 11.75 9.26 10.87
CA PHE A 62 11.43 8.03 10.16
C PHE A 62 10.26 7.29 10.80
N ALA A 63 10.22 7.22 12.13
CA ALA A 63 9.09 6.65 12.86
C ALA A 63 7.78 7.42 12.60
N ALA A 64 7.86 8.76 12.55
CA ALA A 64 6.69 9.61 12.39
C ALA A 64 6.13 9.63 10.96
N LEU A 65 6.98 9.48 9.93
CA LEU A 65 6.59 9.73 8.54
C LEU A 65 6.57 8.47 7.65
N LEU A 66 7.60 7.63 7.69
CA LEU A 66 7.79 6.58 6.67
C LEU A 66 6.70 5.52 6.72
N THR A 67 6.28 5.09 7.91
CA THR A 67 5.20 4.12 8.09
C THR A 67 3.84 4.72 7.75
N LYS A 68 3.64 6.01 8.01
CA LYS A 68 2.37 6.71 7.75
C LYS A 68 2.06 6.85 6.27
N VAL A 69 3.08 7.06 5.44
CA VAL A 69 2.91 7.03 3.97
C VAL A 69 2.46 5.65 3.50
N GLY A 70 2.99 4.57 4.08
CA GLY A 70 2.55 3.20 3.78
C GLY A 70 1.08 2.97 4.14
N VAL A 71 0.66 3.41 5.32
CA VAL A 71 -0.75 3.33 5.76
C VAL A 71 -1.66 4.17 4.87
N TYR A 72 -1.27 5.40 4.54
CA TYR A 72 -2.03 6.24 3.63
C TYR A 72 -2.17 5.60 2.24
N ALA A 73 -1.10 5.01 1.71
CA ALA A 73 -1.13 4.32 0.42
C ALA A 73 -2.08 3.10 0.44
N LEU A 74 -2.10 2.32 1.52
CA LEU A 74 -3.08 1.25 1.72
C LEU A 74 -4.50 1.81 1.65
N ILE A 75 -4.82 2.81 2.48
CA ILE A 75 -6.15 3.41 2.49
C ILE A 75 -6.51 3.89 1.09
N ARG A 76 -5.66 4.70 0.46
CA ARG A 76 -5.94 5.31 -0.84
C ARG A 76 -6.15 4.28 -1.94
N VAL A 77 -5.33 3.23 -2.01
CA VAL A 77 -5.42 2.21 -3.06
C VAL A 77 -6.64 1.30 -2.86
N PHE A 78 -6.96 0.92 -1.62
CA PHE A 78 -8.12 0.07 -1.33
C PHE A 78 -9.45 0.81 -1.21
N THR A 79 -9.45 2.15 -1.23
CA THR A 79 -10.69 2.94 -1.37
C THR A 79 -10.94 3.42 -2.79
N LEU A 80 -9.88 3.60 -3.61
CA LEU A 80 -9.99 4.21 -4.93
C LEU A 80 -9.70 3.25 -6.09
N VAL A 81 -8.77 2.31 -5.94
CA VAL A 81 -8.38 1.41 -7.04
C VAL A 81 -8.97 0.01 -6.84
N PHE A 82 -8.97 -0.51 -5.62
CA PHE A 82 -9.56 -1.81 -5.29
C PHE A 82 -10.59 -1.64 -4.16
N PRO A 83 -11.74 -1.02 -4.45
CA PRO A 83 -12.75 -0.76 -3.42
C PRO A 83 -13.13 -2.07 -2.71
N LEU A 84 -13.05 -2.04 -1.38
CA LEU A 84 -13.61 -3.08 -0.53
C LEU A 84 -15.12 -3.11 -0.83
N ALA A 85 -15.62 -4.26 -1.29
CA ALA A 85 -16.98 -4.43 -1.80
C ALA A 85 -18.01 -3.64 -0.97
N GLU A 86 -18.81 -2.83 -1.64
CA GLU A 86 -20.02 -2.29 -1.03
C GLU A 86 -20.87 -3.49 -0.57
N SER A 87 -21.19 -3.53 0.72
CA SER A 87 -22.34 -4.31 1.17
C SER A 87 -23.58 -3.52 0.79
N GLY A 88 -23.99 -3.60 -0.48
CA GLY A 88 -25.14 -2.91 -1.05
C GLY A 88 -25.22 -3.04 -2.55
#